data_AF-A0A1D3TKS5-F1
#
_entry.id   AF-A0A1D3TKS5-F1
#
_cell.length_a   1.000
_cell.length_b   1.000
_cell.length_c   1.000
_cell.angle_alpha   90.00
_cell.angle_beta   90.00
_cell.angle_gamma   90.00
#
_symmetry.space_group_name_H-M   'P 1'
#
loop_
_entity.id
_entity.type
_entity.pdbx_description
1 polymer ?
#
loop_
_entity_poly.entity_id
_entity_poly.type
_entity_poly.pdbx_seq_one_letter_code
_entity_poly.pdbx_strand_id
1 'polypeptide(L)'
;MEESFCIPVADDMHCHLRQGDMLKFTVDAIKKGGCNRVLVMPNTTPIISTCEEAKNYRKELMKYEDSVDYLMTLYLNKKTDENDILNNYNECNFQGIKIYPSNVTTNSDEGITQLEPYYKIFHALEKLNKSLHIHCEEPNINPLYGEKYYLNHIHELAIKFPHLKIVVEHISTEDMINVIKQYPNLGGSITPHHLYLTIDDVIDTENFDYSVDNISIEKYVKNVYNYCKPLAKTVDDKIALRKIIQDGFPRIFLGSDSAPHFKTLKNEPHYKPGIFTQPYLMSYLAHIFNKFDSLDKVKNFACTNASEFLNLKEKNTTHGEHFLYIEKKICKIPDEYFGVVPFLAGEELAFTVSYK
;
A
#
# COMPACT_ATOMS: atom_id res chain seq x y z
N MET A 1 17.14 -11.78 22.75
CA MET A 1 16.10 -11.49 21.76
C MET A 1 14.82 -12.07 22.29
N GLU A 2 13.74 -11.29 22.39
CA GLU A 2 12.45 -11.79 22.87
C GLU A 2 11.98 -12.95 21.98
N GLU A 3 11.64 -14.08 22.59
CA GLU A 3 11.08 -15.24 21.87
C GLU A 3 9.67 -14.94 21.34
N SER A 4 9.02 -13.93 21.91
CA SER A 4 7.70 -13.47 21.52
C SER A 4 7.40 -12.08 22.07
N PHE A 5 6.60 -11.30 21.37
CA PHE A 5 6.13 -9.99 21.82
C PHE A 5 4.68 -9.75 21.39
N CYS A 6 4.04 -8.76 22.01
CA CYS A 6 2.64 -8.46 21.80
C CYS A 6 2.48 -7.00 21.35
N ILE A 7 1.63 -6.78 20.35
CA ILE A 7 1.29 -5.44 19.85
C ILE A 7 -0.23 -5.32 19.69
N PRO A 8 -0.80 -4.09 19.63
CA PRO A 8 -2.17 -3.92 19.17
C PRO A 8 -2.37 -4.54 17.78
N VAL A 9 -3.60 -4.88 17.42
CA VAL A 9 -3.91 -5.31 16.04
C VAL A 9 -3.46 -4.23 15.05
N ALA A 10 -2.88 -4.63 13.93
CA ALA A 10 -2.24 -3.74 12.97
C ALA A 10 -3.24 -3.02 12.06
N ASP A 11 -2.74 -1.97 11.41
CA ASP A 11 -3.34 -1.19 10.36
C ASP A 11 -2.63 -1.47 9.04
N ASP A 12 -3.38 -1.72 7.97
CA ASP A 12 -2.82 -1.78 6.62
C ASP A 12 -3.33 -0.60 5.79
N MET A 13 -2.48 0.42 5.61
CA MET A 13 -2.86 1.66 4.93
C MET A 13 -2.74 1.59 3.40
N HIS A 14 -2.62 0.40 2.80
CA HIS A 14 -2.68 0.25 1.35
C HIS A 14 -3.10 -1.18 0.95
N CYS A 15 -4.39 -1.42 0.72
CA CYS A 15 -4.90 -2.77 0.46
C CYS A 15 -5.83 -2.85 -0.77
N HIS A 16 -5.66 -3.89 -1.60
CA HIS A 16 -6.53 -4.18 -2.76
C HIS A 16 -7.39 -5.42 -2.50
N LEU A 17 -8.67 -5.22 -2.26
CA LEU A 17 -9.62 -6.30 -1.94
C LEU A 17 -10.35 -6.87 -3.16
N ARG A 18 -10.14 -6.28 -4.35
CA ARG A 18 -10.71 -6.75 -5.62
C ARG A 18 -12.23 -6.92 -5.55
N GLN A 19 -12.81 -7.73 -6.43
CA GLN A 19 -14.26 -7.98 -6.51
C GLN A 19 -14.49 -9.43 -6.95
N GLY A 20 -15.77 -9.84 -6.99
CA GLY A 20 -16.17 -11.18 -7.46
C GLY A 20 -15.56 -12.30 -6.64
N ASP A 21 -15.06 -13.34 -7.33
CA ASP A 21 -14.53 -14.56 -6.70
C ASP A 21 -13.34 -14.30 -5.76
N MET A 22 -12.60 -13.20 -5.97
CA MET A 22 -11.48 -12.83 -5.09
C MET A 22 -11.92 -12.16 -3.78
N LEU A 23 -13.09 -11.53 -3.77
CA LEU A 23 -13.50 -10.65 -2.68
C LEU A 23 -13.52 -11.39 -1.33
N LYS A 24 -14.09 -12.60 -1.32
CA LYS A 24 -14.20 -13.40 -0.10
C LYS A 24 -12.82 -13.69 0.51
N PHE A 25 -11.90 -14.26 -0.26
CA PHE A 25 -10.63 -14.72 0.32
C PHE A 25 -9.68 -13.56 0.63
N THR A 26 -9.82 -12.41 -0.06
CA THR A 26 -9.01 -11.22 0.22
C THR A 26 -9.49 -10.51 1.48
N VAL A 27 -10.81 -10.42 1.71
CA VAL A 27 -11.39 -9.95 2.97
C VAL A 27 -11.00 -10.87 4.13
N ASP A 28 -11.16 -12.19 3.97
CA ASP A 28 -10.74 -13.18 4.98
C ASP A 28 -9.24 -13.07 5.32
N ALA A 29 -8.42 -12.67 4.35
CA ALA A 29 -6.98 -12.54 4.53
C ALA A 29 -6.59 -11.34 5.41
N ILE A 30 -7.43 -10.31 5.55
CA ILE A 30 -7.14 -9.12 6.37
C ILE A 30 -6.86 -9.54 7.81
N LYS A 31 -7.81 -10.29 8.40
CA LYS A 31 -7.65 -10.81 9.75
C LYS A 31 -6.51 -11.82 9.80
N LYS A 32 -6.43 -12.79 8.89
CA LYS A 32 -5.29 -13.74 8.91
C LYS A 32 -3.92 -13.05 8.90
N GLY A 33 -3.82 -11.91 8.20
CA GLY A 33 -2.64 -11.06 8.18
C GLY A 33 -2.32 -10.31 9.46
N GLY A 34 -3.22 -10.25 10.43
CA GLY A 34 -3.07 -9.52 11.68
C GLY A 34 -3.63 -8.09 11.64
N CYS A 35 -4.55 -7.77 10.73
CA CYS A 35 -5.12 -6.43 10.62
C CYS A 35 -6.62 -6.43 10.95
N ASN A 36 -7.12 -5.29 11.46
CA ASN A 36 -8.56 -5.05 11.66
C ASN A 36 -9.00 -3.66 11.18
N ARG A 37 -8.10 -2.94 10.51
CA ARG A 37 -8.39 -1.68 9.84
C ARG A 37 -7.53 -1.59 8.59
N VAL A 38 -8.16 -1.28 7.47
CA VAL A 38 -7.49 -1.25 6.16
C VAL A 38 -7.91 -0.02 5.36
N LEU A 39 -6.96 0.59 4.65
CA LEU A 39 -7.26 1.60 3.63
C LEU A 39 -7.52 0.89 2.29
N VAL A 40 -8.76 0.92 1.85
CA VAL A 40 -9.22 0.18 0.68
C VAL A 40 -8.96 1.01 -0.58
N MET A 41 -8.16 0.46 -1.50
CA MET A 41 -7.85 1.10 -2.77
C MET A 41 -9.03 1.02 -3.77
N PRO A 42 -9.26 2.06 -4.61
CA PRO A 42 -10.52 2.22 -5.34
C PRO A 42 -10.45 1.82 -6.82
N ASN A 43 -9.34 1.23 -7.28
CA ASN A 43 -9.08 0.81 -8.65
C ASN A 43 -9.70 -0.56 -8.97
N THR A 44 -10.94 -0.76 -8.53
CA THR A 44 -11.79 -1.90 -8.87
C THR A 44 -12.25 -1.83 -10.34
N THR A 45 -13.08 -2.78 -10.79
CA THR A 45 -13.64 -2.76 -12.15
C THR A 45 -15.16 -2.94 -12.08
N PRO A 46 -15.96 -1.86 -12.17
CA PRO A 46 -15.57 -0.46 -12.41
C PRO A 46 -14.83 0.19 -11.23
N ILE A 47 -14.08 1.26 -11.50
CA ILE A 47 -13.43 2.07 -10.46
C ILE A 47 -14.46 2.75 -9.55
N ILE A 48 -14.09 3.02 -8.31
CA ILE A 48 -14.93 3.69 -7.31
C ILE A 48 -14.55 5.16 -7.26
N SER A 49 -15.41 6.06 -7.73
CA SER A 49 -15.11 7.50 -7.86
C SER A 49 -16.08 8.40 -7.08
N THR A 50 -17.17 7.86 -6.55
CA THR A 50 -18.21 8.59 -5.79
C THR A 50 -18.45 7.98 -4.41
N CYS A 51 -18.98 8.77 -3.47
CA CYS A 51 -19.27 8.30 -2.11
C CYS A 51 -20.32 7.17 -2.10
N GLU A 52 -21.30 7.19 -3.00
CA GLU A 52 -22.31 6.13 -3.11
C GLU A 52 -21.71 4.82 -3.60
N GLU A 53 -20.79 4.85 -4.59
CA GLU A 53 -20.04 3.66 -5.02
C GLU A 53 -19.19 3.09 -3.87
N ALA A 54 -18.48 3.95 -3.14
CA ALA A 54 -17.68 3.55 -1.99
C ALA A 54 -18.54 2.96 -0.86
N LYS A 55 -19.70 3.55 -0.58
CA LYS A 55 -20.68 3.05 0.40
C LYS A 55 -21.18 1.66 0.02
N ASN A 56 -21.53 1.45 -1.24
CA ASN A 56 -22.02 0.17 -1.72
C ASN A 56 -20.92 -0.89 -1.68
N TYR A 57 -19.71 -0.56 -2.10
CA TYR A 57 -18.59 -1.50 -2.00
C TYR A 57 -18.25 -1.84 -0.53
N ARG A 58 -18.24 -0.84 0.37
CA ARG A 58 -18.06 -1.07 1.81
C ARG A 58 -19.12 -2.01 2.39
N LYS A 59 -20.39 -1.84 1.99
CA LYS A 59 -21.46 -2.77 2.39
C LYS A 59 -21.19 -4.20 1.91
N GLU A 60 -20.68 -4.38 0.69
CA GLU A 60 -20.30 -5.71 0.19
C GLU A 60 -19.16 -6.33 1.03
N LEU A 61 -18.13 -5.55 1.37
CA LEU A 61 -17.02 -6.00 2.22
C LEU A 61 -17.52 -6.47 3.60
N MET A 62 -18.41 -5.69 4.22
CA MET A 62 -18.99 -6.00 5.53
C MET A 62 -19.87 -7.25 5.53
N LYS A 63 -20.34 -7.76 4.39
CA LYS A 63 -21.05 -9.05 4.34
C LYS A 63 -20.14 -10.24 4.63
N TYR A 64 -18.84 -10.10 4.38
CA TYR A 64 -17.85 -11.16 4.59
C TYR A 64 -17.20 -11.04 5.97
N GLU A 65 -16.87 -9.82 6.39
CA GLU A 65 -16.28 -9.55 7.71
C GLU A 65 -16.64 -8.13 8.15
N ASP A 66 -17.51 -7.99 9.14
CA ASP A 66 -18.03 -6.71 9.63
C ASP A 66 -17.21 -6.10 10.77
N SER A 67 -16.30 -6.89 11.37
CA SER A 67 -15.42 -6.41 12.45
C SER A 67 -14.22 -5.60 11.96
N VAL A 68 -13.94 -5.61 10.64
CA VAL A 68 -12.87 -4.81 10.03
C VAL A 68 -13.34 -3.38 9.77
N ASP A 69 -12.53 -2.41 10.17
CA ASP A 69 -12.70 -1.00 9.85
C ASP A 69 -12.17 -0.70 8.43
N TYR A 70 -13.07 -0.74 7.45
CA TYR A 70 -12.77 -0.38 6.07
C TYR A 70 -12.77 1.14 5.89
N LEU A 71 -11.58 1.73 5.81
CA LEU A 71 -11.36 3.12 5.44
C LEU A 71 -11.43 3.24 3.92
N MET A 72 -12.48 3.87 3.41
CA MET A 72 -12.72 3.90 1.96
C MET A 72 -11.99 5.06 1.30
N THR A 73 -11.50 4.83 0.08
CA THR A 73 -10.96 5.87 -0.78
C THR A 73 -11.76 6.02 -2.05
N LEU A 74 -11.64 7.17 -2.71
CA LEU A 74 -12.16 7.41 -4.06
C LEU A 74 -11.01 7.55 -5.06
N TYR A 75 -11.18 6.96 -6.24
CA TYR A 75 -10.30 7.15 -7.38
C TYR A 75 -10.49 8.58 -7.91
N LEU A 76 -9.41 9.34 -8.03
CA LEU A 76 -9.48 10.68 -8.61
C LEU A 76 -9.65 10.62 -10.13
N ASN A 77 -10.79 11.05 -10.62
CA ASN A 77 -11.06 11.21 -12.05
C ASN A 77 -12.08 12.34 -12.28
N LYS A 78 -12.57 12.46 -13.52
CA LYS A 78 -13.56 13.48 -13.92
C LYS A 78 -14.92 13.35 -13.23
N LYS A 79 -15.23 12.21 -12.59
CA LYS A 79 -16.47 11.99 -11.83
C LYS A 79 -16.34 12.43 -10.37
N THR A 80 -15.12 12.56 -9.86
CA THR A 80 -14.90 13.00 -8.48
C THR A 80 -15.38 14.44 -8.32
N ASP A 81 -16.26 14.66 -7.35
CA ASP A 81 -16.90 15.96 -7.10
C ASP A 81 -16.74 16.38 -5.64
N GLU A 82 -16.45 17.67 -5.42
CA GLU A 82 -16.26 18.21 -4.08
C GLU A 82 -17.56 18.21 -3.25
N ASN A 83 -18.72 18.42 -3.87
CA ASN A 83 -20.00 18.48 -3.17
C ASN A 83 -20.46 17.08 -2.77
N ASP A 84 -20.25 16.08 -3.61
CA ASP A 84 -20.48 14.67 -3.23
C ASP A 84 -19.69 14.33 -1.96
N ILE A 85 -18.39 14.63 -1.94
CA ILE A 85 -17.54 14.36 -0.77
C ILE A 85 -18.04 15.12 0.46
N LEU A 86 -18.24 16.43 0.36
CA LEU A 86 -18.66 17.26 1.52
C LEU A 86 -19.98 16.78 2.13
N ASN A 87 -20.91 16.29 1.30
CA ASN A 87 -22.23 15.87 1.76
C ASN A 87 -22.26 14.42 2.25
N ASN A 88 -21.45 13.52 1.66
CA ASN A 88 -21.64 12.07 1.80
C ASN A 88 -20.45 11.32 2.43
N TYR A 89 -19.32 11.96 2.73
CA TYR A 89 -18.09 11.28 3.19
C TYR A 89 -18.29 10.37 4.42
N ASN A 90 -19.18 10.73 5.33
CA ASN A 90 -19.45 9.94 6.53
C ASN A 90 -20.14 8.61 6.22
N GLU A 91 -20.97 8.55 5.17
CA GLU A 91 -21.79 7.37 4.88
C GLU A 91 -20.98 6.19 4.37
N CYS A 92 -19.82 6.44 3.76
CA CYS A 92 -18.92 5.43 3.24
C CYS A 92 -17.67 5.23 4.09
N ASN A 93 -17.54 5.86 5.27
CA ASN A 93 -16.30 5.86 6.05
C ASN A 93 -15.09 6.33 5.22
N PHE A 94 -15.29 7.43 4.47
CA PHE A 94 -14.30 7.99 3.58
C PHE A 94 -13.08 8.50 4.36
N GLN A 95 -11.89 8.09 3.93
CA GLN A 95 -10.62 8.55 4.47
C GLN A 95 -9.88 9.49 3.53
N GLY A 96 -10.02 9.32 2.22
CA GLY A 96 -9.24 10.12 1.28
C GLY A 96 -9.43 9.77 -0.18
N ILE A 97 -8.66 10.44 -1.02
CA ILE A 97 -8.62 10.20 -2.46
C ILE A 97 -7.32 9.52 -2.83
N LYS A 98 -7.39 8.55 -3.74
CA LYS A 98 -6.24 7.91 -4.36
C LYS A 98 -6.04 8.45 -5.78
N ILE A 99 -4.83 8.97 -6.03
CA ILE A 99 -4.36 9.37 -7.35
C ILE A 99 -3.57 8.22 -7.97
N TYR A 100 -3.91 7.93 -9.22
CA TYR A 100 -3.12 7.12 -10.13
C TYR A 100 -2.73 7.98 -11.33
N PRO A 101 -1.43 8.19 -11.60
CA PRO A 101 -0.98 8.73 -12.88
C PRO A 101 -1.48 7.84 -14.02
N SER A 102 -1.86 8.43 -15.15
CA SER A 102 -2.46 7.66 -16.26
C SER A 102 -1.52 6.55 -16.74
N ASN A 103 -2.04 5.32 -16.85
CA ASN A 103 -1.39 4.15 -17.45
C ASN A 103 -0.10 3.65 -16.76
N VAL A 104 0.20 4.08 -15.52
CA VAL A 104 1.43 3.62 -14.85
C VAL A 104 1.24 2.27 -14.15
N THR A 105 0.03 1.93 -13.68
CA THR A 105 -0.25 0.71 -12.89
C THR A 105 -1.62 0.07 -13.19
N THR A 106 -1.96 -1.04 -12.52
CA THR A 106 -3.20 -1.80 -12.77
C THR A 106 -4.46 -0.94 -12.62
N ASN A 107 -5.33 -0.96 -13.65
CA ASN A 107 -6.58 -0.21 -13.76
C ASN A 107 -6.41 1.31 -13.63
N SER A 108 -5.32 1.86 -14.18
CA SER A 108 -5.02 3.31 -14.16
C SER A 108 -5.34 4.04 -15.47
N ASP A 109 -6.14 3.42 -16.35
CA ASP A 109 -6.47 3.97 -17.67
C ASP A 109 -7.31 5.26 -17.58
N GLU A 110 -8.04 5.45 -16.48
CA GLU A 110 -8.76 6.68 -16.14
C GLU A 110 -7.94 7.63 -15.24
N GLY A 111 -6.63 7.38 -15.10
CA GLY A 111 -5.72 8.21 -14.31
C GLY A 111 -5.58 9.63 -14.84
N ILE A 112 -4.96 10.50 -14.06
CA ILE A 112 -4.86 11.93 -14.38
C ILE A 112 -3.45 12.35 -14.78
N THR A 113 -3.36 13.35 -15.66
CA THR A 113 -2.11 13.96 -16.15
C THR A 113 -1.85 15.35 -15.59
N GLN A 114 -2.86 16.02 -15.04
CA GLN A 114 -2.79 17.35 -14.43
C GLN A 114 -3.63 17.37 -13.15
N LEU A 115 -3.14 18.05 -12.11
CA LEU A 115 -3.77 18.09 -10.79
C LEU A 115 -4.61 19.36 -10.56
N GLU A 116 -4.28 20.44 -11.27
CA GLU A 116 -4.89 21.77 -11.13
C GLU A 116 -6.42 21.75 -11.22
N PRO A 117 -7.04 21.00 -12.15
CA PRO A 117 -8.51 20.95 -12.22
C PRO A 117 -9.18 20.41 -10.95
N TYR A 118 -8.43 19.67 -10.11
CA TYR A 118 -8.94 18.98 -8.92
C TYR A 118 -8.58 19.69 -7.61
N TYR A 119 -7.93 20.86 -7.63
CA TYR A 119 -7.53 21.57 -6.41
C TYR A 119 -8.68 21.91 -5.47
N LYS A 120 -9.87 22.13 -6.03
CA LYS A 120 -11.10 22.31 -5.25
C LYS A 120 -11.38 21.11 -4.33
N ILE A 121 -11.21 19.91 -4.84
CA ILE A 121 -11.33 18.67 -4.08
C ILE A 121 -10.25 18.58 -3.01
N PHE A 122 -9.01 18.99 -3.31
CA PHE A 122 -7.91 18.98 -2.33
C PHE A 122 -8.17 19.92 -1.15
N HIS A 123 -8.74 21.11 -1.41
CA HIS A 123 -9.21 21.99 -0.34
C HIS A 123 -10.37 21.39 0.47
N ALA A 124 -11.27 20.62 -0.16
CA ALA A 124 -12.32 19.91 0.56
C ALA A 124 -11.73 18.83 1.49
N LEU A 125 -10.74 18.07 1.02
CA LEU A 125 -10.02 17.10 1.87
C LEU A 125 -9.35 17.77 3.07
N GLU A 126 -8.65 18.88 2.84
CA GLU A 126 -7.98 19.66 3.88
C GLU A 126 -8.98 20.14 4.96
N LYS A 127 -10.13 20.69 4.55
CA LYS A 127 -11.21 21.12 5.46
C LYS A 127 -11.79 19.97 6.29
N LEU A 128 -11.90 18.78 5.69
CA LEU A 128 -12.45 17.59 6.33
C LEU A 128 -11.41 16.80 7.14
N ASN A 129 -10.15 17.24 7.17
CA ASN A 129 -9.02 16.48 7.72
C ASN A 129 -8.92 15.07 7.11
N LYS A 130 -9.08 15.00 5.79
CA LYS A 130 -8.93 13.80 4.96
C LYS A 130 -7.63 13.87 4.18
N SER A 131 -7.21 12.74 3.64
CA SER A 131 -5.88 12.60 3.04
C SER A 131 -5.92 12.39 1.53
N LEU A 132 -4.82 12.79 0.90
CA LEU A 132 -4.51 12.44 -0.48
C LEU A 132 -3.47 11.33 -0.48
N HIS A 133 -3.72 10.28 -1.27
CA HIS A 133 -2.87 9.11 -1.40
C HIS A 133 -2.40 9.05 -2.86
N ILE A 134 -1.10 8.89 -3.11
CA ILE A 134 -0.56 9.07 -4.47
C ILE A 134 0.36 7.91 -4.82
N HIS A 135 0.05 7.21 -5.92
CA HIS A 135 1.00 6.33 -6.58
C HIS A 135 1.98 7.19 -7.40
N CYS A 136 3.22 7.30 -6.96
CA CYS A 136 4.17 8.28 -7.47
C CYS A 136 5.11 7.67 -8.52
N GLU A 137 4.63 7.48 -9.74
CA GLU A 137 5.47 7.15 -10.89
C GLU A 137 5.13 8.09 -12.05
N GLU A 138 6.14 8.73 -12.64
CA GLU A 138 5.98 9.51 -13.87
C GLU A 138 5.57 8.56 -15.02
N PRO A 139 4.55 8.91 -15.83
CA PRO A 139 4.18 8.12 -17.00
C PRO A 139 5.19 8.26 -18.14
N ASN A 140 5.19 7.28 -19.06
CA ASN A 140 5.98 7.28 -20.30
C ASN A 140 7.51 7.38 -20.11
N ILE A 141 8.01 6.99 -18.95
CA ILE A 141 9.44 6.87 -18.64
C ILE A 141 9.70 5.44 -18.15
N ASN A 142 10.97 5.03 -18.18
CA ASN A 142 11.40 3.78 -17.61
C ASN A 142 10.96 3.67 -16.12
N PRO A 143 10.21 2.61 -15.73
CA PRO A 143 9.71 2.45 -14.36
C PRO A 143 10.79 2.40 -13.27
N LEU A 144 12.06 2.18 -13.63
CA LEU A 144 13.16 2.31 -12.69
C LEU A 144 13.36 3.76 -12.22
N TYR A 145 13.02 4.74 -13.06
CA TYR A 145 13.16 6.17 -12.76
C TYR A 145 11.82 6.89 -12.52
N GLY A 146 10.68 6.21 -12.72
CA GLY A 146 9.35 6.80 -12.59
C GLY A 146 9.15 7.55 -11.27
N GLU A 147 9.53 6.95 -10.13
CA GLU A 147 9.41 7.59 -8.82
C GLU A 147 10.30 8.83 -8.66
N LYS A 148 11.53 8.76 -9.19
CA LYS A 148 12.49 9.88 -9.14
C LYS A 148 12.02 11.07 -9.95
N TYR A 149 11.42 10.84 -11.12
CA TYR A 149 10.91 11.94 -11.95
C TYR A 149 9.61 12.53 -11.39
N TYR A 150 8.92 11.81 -10.50
CA TYR A 150 7.71 12.29 -9.85
C TYR A 150 7.96 13.24 -8.65
N LEU A 151 9.21 13.37 -8.18
CA LEU A 151 9.56 14.14 -6.97
C LEU A 151 9.11 15.61 -7.03
N ASN A 152 9.21 16.25 -8.20
CA ASN A 152 8.84 17.65 -8.37
C ASN A 152 7.33 17.86 -8.16
N HIS A 153 6.49 16.94 -8.64
CA HIS A 153 5.04 17.01 -8.42
C HIS A 153 4.70 16.97 -6.93
N ILE A 154 5.39 16.11 -6.17
CA ILE A 154 5.20 16.00 -4.71
C ILE A 154 5.67 17.25 -3.98
N HIS A 155 6.83 17.79 -4.36
CA HIS A 155 7.36 19.04 -3.82
C HIS A 155 6.37 20.20 -4.02
N GLU A 156 5.90 20.39 -5.26
CA GLU A 156 4.93 21.44 -5.59
C GLU A 156 3.63 21.29 -4.83
N LEU A 157 3.11 20.06 -4.74
CA LEU A 157 1.87 19.78 -4.03
C LEU A 157 1.99 20.03 -2.52
N ALA A 158 3.12 19.64 -1.93
CA ALA A 158 3.39 19.83 -0.50
C ALA A 158 3.46 21.32 -0.13
N ILE A 159 4.08 22.15 -0.97
CA ILE A 159 4.14 23.61 -0.79
C ILE A 159 2.77 24.24 -0.97
N LYS A 160 2.00 23.78 -1.96
CA LYS A 160 0.72 24.39 -2.33
C LYS A 160 -0.39 24.09 -1.34
N PHE A 161 -0.38 22.91 -0.72
CA PHE A 161 -1.38 22.48 0.26
C PHE A 161 -0.71 22.10 1.59
N PRO A 162 -0.14 23.08 2.32
CA PRO A 162 0.70 22.82 3.49
C PRO A 162 -0.06 22.21 4.68
N HIS A 163 -1.40 22.20 4.68
CA HIS A 163 -2.20 21.56 5.73
C HIS A 163 -2.91 20.27 5.27
N LEU A 164 -2.93 19.97 3.97
CA LEU A 164 -3.44 18.71 3.44
C LEU A 164 -2.45 17.57 3.72
N LYS A 165 -2.92 16.51 4.40
CA LYS A 165 -2.15 15.28 4.59
C LYS A 165 -2.00 14.56 3.25
N ILE A 166 -0.76 14.39 2.81
CA ILE A 166 -0.42 13.68 1.57
C ILE A 166 0.41 12.45 1.94
N VAL A 167 -0.05 11.27 1.52
CA VAL A 167 0.66 10.00 1.63
C VAL A 167 1.23 9.67 0.27
N VAL A 168 2.56 9.63 0.20
CA VAL A 168 3.27 9.05 -0.92
C VAL A 168 3.26 7.54 -0.71
N GLU A 169 2.50 6.82 -1.53
CA GLU A 169 2.28 5.40 -1.32
C GLU A 169 3.50 4.57 -1.71
N HIS A 170 3.66 3.40 -1.06
CA HIS A 170 4.59 2.31 -1.39
C HIS A 170 5.94 2.80 -1.92
N ILE A 171 6.58 3.71 -1.17
CA ILE A 171 7.81 4.36 -1.61
C ILE A 171 8.92 3.33 -1.79
N SER A 172 9.69 3.49 -2.87
CA SER A 172 10.70 2.52 -3.27
C SER A 172 12.11 3.11 -3.37
N THR A 173 12.28 4.42 -3.17
CA THR A 173 13.56 5.13 -3.33
C THR A 173 14.00 5.94 -2.11
N GLU A 174 15.31 6.13 -1.96
CA GLU A 174 15.88 7.08 -1.00
C GLU A 174 15.47 8.53 -1.31
N ASP A 175 15.40 8.90 -2.58
CA ASP A 175 15.04 10.26 -3.01
C ASP A 175 13.65 10.67 -2.47
N MET A 176 12.67 9.75 -2.54
CA MET A 176 11.32 10.02 -2.03
C MET A 176 11.28 10.13 -0.50
N ILE A 177 12.08 9.34 0.21
CA ILE A 177 12.29 9.49 1.66
C ILE A 177 12.79 10.91 1.97
N ASN A 178 13.77 11.39 1.20
CA ASN A 178 14.36 12.71 1.42
C ASN A 178 13.36 13.85 1.17
N VAL A 179 12.42 13.68 0.22
CA VAL A 179 11.31 14.63 0.03
C VAL A 179 10.33 14.60 1.20
N ILE A 180 9.89 13.42 1.66
CA ILE A 180 8.96 13.29 2.81
C ILE A 180 9.50 13.97 4.07
N LYS A 181 10.81 13.87 4.33
CA LYS A 181 11.45 14.50 5.49
C LYS A 181 11.36 16.02 5.49
N GLN A 182 11.30 16.66 4.32
CA GLN A 182 11.31 18.12 4.17
C GLN A 182 9.98 18.78 4.57
N TYR A 183 8.88 18.03 4.53
CA TYR A 183 7.54 18.59 4.65
C TYR A 183 6.72 17.94 5.78
N PRO A 184 6.06 18.72 6.65
CA PRO A 184 5.31 18.19 7.78
C PRO A 184 3.98 17.53 7.37
N ASN A 185 3.45 17.89 6.21
CA ASN A 185 2.21 17.38 5.63
C ASN A 185 2.42 16.15 4.73
N LEU A 186 3.67 15.71 4.54
CA LEU A 186 4.00 14.47 3.83
C LEU A 186 4.24 13.31 4.81
N GLY A 187 3.67 12.16 4.47
CA GLY A 187 3.97 10.86 5.03
C GLY A 187 4.16 9.84 3.92
N GLY A 188 4.60 8.63 4.25
CA GLY A 188 4.79 7.57 3.27
C GLY A 188 4.42 6.21 3.81
N SER A 189 3.88 5.37 2.93
CA SER A 189 3.71 3.95 3.22
C SER A 189 4.87 3.15 2.61
N ILE A 190 5.30 2.09 3.30
CA ILE A 190 6.30 1.15 2.79
C ILE A 190 5.72 -0.26 2.88
N THR A 191 5.94 -1.04 1.83
CA THR A 191 5.47 -2.43 1.75
C THR A 191 6.50 -3.40 2.35
N PRO A 192 6.08 -4.60 2.80
CA PRO A 192 7.01 -5.65 3.18
C PRO A 192 7.93 -6.07 2.02
N HIS A 193 7.42 -6.11 0.80
CA HIS A 193 8.17 -6.61 -0.34
C HIS A 193 9.26 -5.62 -0.80
N HIS A 194 9.06 -4.30 -0.71
CA HIS A 194 10.11 -3.30 -0.96
C HIS A 194 11.19 -3.29 0.15
N LEU A 195 10.86 -3.71 1.37
CA LEU A 195 11.85 -3.92 2.43
C LEU A 195 12.68 -5.20 2.26
N TYR A 196 12.26 -6.11 1.38
CA TYR A 196 12.92 -7.40 1.17
C TYR A 196 13.65 -7.47 -0.17
N LEU A 197 12.94 -7.18 -1.25
CA LEU A 197 13.37 -7.31 -2.64
C LEU A 197 14.25 -6.14 -3.09
N THR A 198 15.05 -6.42 -4.10
CA THR A 198 15.76 -5.45 -4.95
C THR A 198 15.37 -5.66 -6.40
N ILE A 199 15.81 -4.78 -7.29
CA ILE A 199 15.59 -4.89 -8.73
C ILE A 199 16.14 -6.22 -9.28
N ASP A 200 17.23 -6.73 -8.70
CA ASP A 200 17.83 -8.02 -9.04
C ASP A 200 16.92 -9.20 -8.68
N ASP A 201 15.87 -9.04 -7.88
CA ASP A 201 14.92 -10.11 -7.59
C ASP A 201 13.73 -10.12 -8.55
N VAL A 202 13.60 -9.08 -9.39
CA VAL A 202 12.42 -8.82 -10.23
C VAL A 202 12.74 -9.01 -11.71
N ILE A 203 13.84 -8.41 -12.18
CA ILE A 203 14.19 -8.38 -13.59
C ILE A 203 15.57 -8.99 -13.88
N ASP A 204 15.81 -9.30 -15.15
CA ASP A 204 17.11 -9.59 -15.70
C ASP A 204 17.89 -8.27 -15.88
N THR A 205 18.64 -7.89 -14.85
CA THR A 205 19.44 -6.67 -14.81
C THR A 205 20.65 -6.70 -15.74
N GLU A 206 21.12 -7.89 -16.16
CA GLU A 206 22.24 -8.01 -17.10
C GLU A 206 21.85 -7.55 -18.50
N ASN A 207 20.62 -7.84 -18.91
CA ASN A 207 20.11 -7.49 -20.24
C ASN A 207 19.19 -6.26 -20.23
N PHE A 208 18.95 -5.65 -19.08
CA PHE A 208 18.03 -4.53 -18.95
C PHE A 208 18.51 -3.28 -19.69
N ASP A 209 17.63 -2.63 -20.43
CA ASP A 209 17.90 -1.31 -21.01
C ASP A 209 17.60 -0.22 -19.97
N TYR A 210 18.67 0.37 -19.45
CA TYR A 210 18.66 1.45 -18.46
C TYR A 210 18.41 2.84 -19.07
N SER A 211 18.12 2.93 -20.37
CA SER A 211 17.67 4.17 -20.99
C SER A 211 16.42 4.70 -20.30
N VAL A 212 16.33 6.02 -20.22
CA VAL A 212 15.25 6.71 -19.52
C VAL A 212 13.93 6.55 -20.28
N ASP A 213 13.97 6.43 -21.61
CA ASP A 213 12.81 6.28 -22.50
C ASP A 213 12.33 4.83 -22.69
N ASN A 214 13.01 3.83 -22.10
CA ASN A 214 12.55 2.44 -22.15
C ASN A 214 11.34 2.19 -21.22
N ILE A 215 10.15 2.30 -21.77
CA ILE A 215 8.89 2.05 -21.05
C ILE A 215 8.51 0.56 -20.93
N SER A 216 9.21 -0.34 -21.63
CA SER A 216 8.83 -1.76 -21.73
C SER A 216 9.61 -2.65 -20.79
N ILE A 217 9.16 -2.72 -19.53
CA ILE A 217 9.79 -3.56 -18.49
C ILE A 217 9.48 -5.05 -18.64
N GLU A 218 8.31 -5.41 -19.17
CA GLU A 218 7.75 -6.77 -19.09
C GLU A 218 8.67 -7.83 -19.70
N LYS A 219 9.36 -7.51 -20.80
CA LYS A 219 10.29 -8.44 -21.47
C LYS A 219 11.55 -8.76 -20.64
N TYR A 220 11.82 -7.97 -19.60
CA TYR A 220 12.95 -8.17 -18.69
C TYR A 220 12.54 -8.82 -17.37
N VAL A 221 11.23 -9.00 -17.11
CA VAL A 221 10.75 -9.62 -15.87
C VAL A 221 11.18 -11.08 -15.83
N LYS A 222 12.05 -11.43 -14.87
CA LYS A 222 12.51 -12.80 -14.65
C LYS A 222 11.69 -13.55 -13.60
N ASN A 223 11.12 -12.82 -12.64
CA ASN A 223 10.21 -13.38 -11.65
C ASN A 223 8.91 -12.59 -11.64
N VAL A 224 7.90 -13.15 -12.28
CA VAL A 224 6.57 -12.54 -12.40
C VAL A 224 5.92 -12.32 -11.04
N TYR A 225 6.17 -13.18 -10.05
CA TYR A 225 5.55 -13.07 -8.71
C TYR A 225 6.21 -12.01 -7.83
N ASN A 226 7.41 -11.54 -8.18
CA ASN A 226 8.07 -10.39 -7.55
C ASN A 226 7.83 -9.08 -8.31
N TYR A 227 7.18 -9.14 -9.48
CA TYR A 227 6.86 -7.95 -10.27
C TYR A 227 5.67 -7.17 -9.69
N CYS A 228 5.96 -5.95 -9.24
CA CYS A 228 5.02 -4.94 -8.72
C CYS A 228 5.38 -3.55 -9.26
N LYS A 229 4.57 -2.56 -8.90
CA LYS A 229 4.78 -1.16 -9.25
C LYS A 229 4.54 -0.26 -8.04
N PRO A 230 5.50 0.61 -7.65
CA PRO A 230 6.80 0.81 -8.27
C PRO A 230 7.68 -0.45 -8.17
N LEU A 231 8.58 -0.63 -9.15
CA LEU A 231 9.57 -1.72 -9.08
C LEU A 231 10.39 -1.61 -7.78
N ALA A 232 10.76 -2.74 -7.20
CA ALA A 232 11.87 -2.77 -6.24
C ALA A 232 13.12 -2.17 -6.90
N LYS A 233 13.87 -1.35 -6.15
CA LYS A 233 14.98 -0.55 -6.67
C LYS A 233 16.32 -1.13 -6.24
N THR A 234 17.33 -0.29 -6.04
CA THR A 234 18.68 -0.74 -5.74
C THR A 234 18.82 -1.28 -4.30
N VAL A 235 19.96 -1.88 -4.00
CA VAL A 235 20.31 -2.26 -2.62
C VAL A 235 20.36 -1.02 -1.71
N ASP A 236 20.87 0.10 -2.22
CA ASP A 236 20.97 1.35 -1.46
C ASP A 236 19.59 1.90 -1.11
N ASP A 237 18.63 1.86 -2.05
CA ASP A 237 17.25 2.22 -1.78
C ASP A 237 16.62 1.33 -0.71
N LYS A 238 16.81 0.00 -0.79
CA LYS A 238 16.33 -0.93 0.24
C LYS A 238 16.94 -0.64 1.61
N ILE A 239 18.23 -0.29 1.67
CA ILE A 239 18.91 0.11 2.90
C ILE A 239 18.30 1.40 3.44
N ALA A 240 18.04 2.40 2.60
CA ALA A 240 17.42 3.65 3.00
C ALA A 240 16.00 3.45 3.56
N LEU A 241 15.18 2.61 2.91
CA LEU A 241 13.83 2.22 3.38
C LEU A 241 13.88 1.55 4.75
N ARG A 242 14.83 0.65 4.98
CA ARG A 242 15.03 0.04 6.30
C ARG A 242 15.50 1.09 7.31
N LYS A 243 16.50 1.90 6.96
CA LYS A 243 17.13 2.88 7.85
C LYS A 243 16.14 3.90 8.39
N ILE A 244 15.22 4.42 7.57
CA ILE A 244 14.20 5.37 8.04
C ILE A 244 13.27 4.76 9.09
N ILE A 245 12.98 3.45 9.00
CA ILE A 245 12.22 2.71 10.00
C ILE A 245 13.05 2.50 11.27
N GLN A 246 14.34 2.13 11.13
CA GLN A 246 15.26 1.99 12.27
C GLN A 246 15.36 3.30 13.07
N ASP A 247 15.38 4.43 12.37
CA ASP A 247 15.43 5.77 12.96
C ASP A 247 14.12 6.19 13.65
N GLY A 248 13.05 5.39 13.50
CA GLY A 248 11.77 5.65 14.13
C GLY A 248 11.05 6.87 13.56
N PHE A 249 11.22 7.17 12.27
CA PHE A 249 10.58 8.34 11.66
C PHE A 249 9.05 8.21 11.70
N PRO A 250 8.32 9.16 12.33
CA PRO A 250 6.95 8.96 12.77
C PRO A 250 5.90 9.00 11.65
N ARG A 251 6.28 9.43 10.44
CA ARG A 251 5.37 9.55 9.28
C ARG A 251 5.62 8.48 8.21
N ILE A 252 6.34 7.42 8.55
CA ILE A 252 6.48 6.21 7.74
C ILE A 252 5.73 5.07 8.41
N PHE A 253 4.86 4.40 7.67
CA PHE A 253 3.97 3.38 8.23
C PHE A 253 3.67 2.24 7.24
N LEU A 254 3.03 1.19 7.75
CA LEU A 254 2.64 0.02 6.98
C LEU A 254 1.57 0.37 5.93
N GLY A 255 1.88 0.11 4.67
CA GLY A 255 0.91 -0.08 3.60
C GLY A 255 1.37 -1.29 2.80
N SER A 256 0.58 -2.36 2.80
CA SER A 256 1.03 -3.66 2.28
C SER A 256 1.19 -3.67 0.77
N ASP A 257 0.40 -2.83 0.09
CA ASP A 257 0.08 -2.91 -1.33
C ASP A 257 -0.21 -4.37 -1.76
N SER A 258 -0.92 -5.09 -0.88
CA SER A 258 -1.30 -6.47 -1.16
C SER A 258 -2.24 -6.49 -2.35
N ALA A 259 -1.71 -6.90 -3.49
CA ALA A 259 -2.33 -6.79 -4.80
C ALA A 259 -2.46 -8.18 -5.46
N PRO A 260 -3.47 -8.98 -5.07
CA PRO A 260 -3.63 -10.33 -5.59
C PRO A 260 -3.98 -10.31 -7.07
N HIS A 261 -3.41 -11.28 -7.79
CA HIS A 261 -3.74 -11.67 -9.15
C HIS A 261 -3.71 -13.19 -9.24
N PHE A 262 -4.66 -13.78 -9.95
CA PHE A 262 -4.63 -15.22 -10.18
C PHE A 262 -3.34 -15.63 -10.87
N LYS A 263 -2.84 -16.81 -10.52
CA LYS A 263 -1.64 -17.42 -11.07
C LYS A 263 -1.68 -17.44 -12.60
N THR A 264 -2.83 -17.72 -13.20
CA THR A 264 -3.02 -17.68 -14.66
C THR A 264 -2.65 -16.31 -15.23
N LEU A 265 -3.22 -15.23 -14.69
CA LEU A 265 -2.96 -13.85 -15.12
C LEU A 265 -1.53 -13.38 -14.86
N LYS A 266 -0.83 -13.95 -13.86
CA LYS A 266 0.60 -13.66 -13.62
C LYS A 266 1.52 -14.34 -14.65
N ASN A 267 1.05 -15.38 -15.37
CA ASN A 267 1.84 -16.14 -16.35
C ASN A 267 1.36 -15.93 -17.80
N GLU A 268 0.33 -15.13 -18.04
CA GLU A 268 -0.06 -14.70 -19.38
C GLU A 268 0.92 -13.64 -19.91
N PRO A 269 1.07 -13.50 -21.25
CA PRO A 269 1.74 -12.34 -21.85
C PRO A 269 1.10 -11.05 -21.32
N HIS A 270 1.91 -10.07 -20.92
CA HIS A 270 1.51 -8.87 -20.16
C HIS A 270 1.24 -9.11 -18.68
N TYR A 271 2.31 -9.48 -17.97
CA TYR A 271 2.30 -9.79 -16.54
C TYR A 271 1.61 -8.70 -15.72
N LYS A 272 0.66 -9.09 -14.87
CA LYS A 272 0.01 -8.15 -13.95
C LYS A 272 0.93 -7.76 -12.79
N PRO A 273 1.24 -6.46 -12.60
CA PRO A 273 2.05 -6.02 -11.47
C PRO A 273 1.25 -6.10 -10.17
N GLY A 274 1.84 -6.71 -9.15
CA GLY A 274 1.23 -6.86 -7.83
C GLY A 274 1.76 -8.07 -7.09
N ILE A 275 1.94 -7.93 -5.77
CA ILE A 275 2.42 -8.97 -4.87
C ILE A 275 1.36 -9.21 -3.80
N PHE A 276 1.00 -10.46 -3.55
CA PHE A 276 -0.01 -10.81 -2.56
C PHE A 276 0.62 -11.09 -1.19
N THR A 277 0.43 -10.19 -0.24
CA THR A 277 1.05 -10.26 1.10
C THR A 277 0.03 -10.46 2.23
N GLN A 278 -1.26 -10.16 2.00
CA GLN A 278 -2.26 -10.02 3.06
C GLN A 278 -2.31 -11.18 4.06
N PRO A 279 -2.39 -12.47 3.66
CA PRO A 279 -2.71 -13.55 4.60
C PRO A 279 -1.64 -13.79 5.68
N TYR A 280 -0.43 -13.29 5.49
CA TYR A 280 0.71 -13.47 6.38
C TYR A 280 1.42 -12.14 6.68
N LEU A 281 0.73 -11.00 6.50
CA LEU A 281 1.32 -9.66 6.49
C LEU A 281 2.22 -9.39 7.70
N MET A 282 1.72 -9.61 8.91
CA MET A 282 2.50 -9.36 10.13
C MET A 282 3.61 -10.39 10.36
N SER A 283 3.47 -11.63 9.85
CA SER A 283 4.56 -12.62 9.86
C SER A 283 5.69 -12.20 8.91
N TYR A 284 5.38 -11.70 7.72
CA TYR A 284 6.38 -11.12 6.81
C TYR A 284 7.10 -9.96 7.49
N LEU A 285 6.34 -9.04 8.08
CA LEU A 285 6.89 -7.85 8.71
C LEU A 285 7.87 -8.20 9.84
N ALA A 286 7.49 -9.11 10.75
CA ALA A 286 8.37 -9.57 11.81
C ALA A 286 9.61 -10.30 11.27
N HIS A 287 9.45 -11.17 10.27
CA HIS A 287 10.59 -11.83 9.62
C HIS A 287 11.56 -10.83 8.99
N ILE A 288 11.05 -9.80 8.32
CA ILE A 288 11.85 -8.78 7.64
C ILE A 288 12.52 -7.84 8.65
N PHE A 289 11.79 -7.35 9.66
CA PHE A 289 12.31 -6.45 10.69
C PHE A 289 13.40 -7.11 11.55
N ASN A 290 13.31 -8.43 11.76
CA ASN A 290 14.36 -9.20 12.41
C ASN A 290 15.68 -9.22 11.60
N LYS A 291 15.64 -9.09 10.27
CA LYS A 291 16.87 -9.09 9.43
C LYS A 291 17.68 -7.80 9.52
N PHE A 292 17.14 -6.75 10.13
CA PHE A 292 17.84 -5.48 10.35
C PHE A 292 17.66 -4.97 11.79
N ASP A 293 17.50 -5.89 12.75
CA ASP A 293 17.48 -5.61 14.18
C ASP A 293 16.49 -4.50 14.60
N SER A 294 15.23 -4.61 14.14
CA SER A 294 14.22 -3.56 14.39
C SER A 294 12.84 -4.08 14.76
N LEU A 295 12.76 -5.28 15.37
CA LEU A 295 11.50 -5.82 15.87
C LEU A 295 10.77 -4.86 16.83
N ASP A 296 11.51 -4.04 17.59
CA ASP A 296 10.96 -3.00 18.47
C ASP A 296 10.20 -1.90 17.72
N LYS A 297 10.44 -1.73 16.41
CA LYS A 297 9.75 -0.74 15.57
C LYS A 297 8.43 -1.24 14.99
N VAL A 298 8.15 -2.54 15.04
CA VAL A 298 6.95 -3.14 14.43
C VAL A 298 5.67 -2.46 14.92
N LYS A 299 5.55 -2.24 16.24
CA LYS A 299 4.38 -1.58 16.84
C LYS A 299 4.13 -0.19 16.23
N ASN A 300 5.16 0.66 16.21
CA ASN A 300 4.98 2.03 15.73
C ASN A 300 4.66 2.05 14.24
N PHE A 301 5.39 1.27 13.44
CA PHE A 301 5.22 1.18 12.00
C PHE A 301 3.84 0.66 11.58
N ALA A 302 3.33 -0.38 12.25
CA ALA A 302 2.10 -1.06 11.87
C ALA A 302 0.85 -0.59 12.63
N CYS A 303 0.97 0.17 13.73
CA CYS A 303 -0.19 0.55 14.56
C CYS A 303 -0.30 2.05 14.87
N THR A 304 0.83 2.75 15.04
CA THR A 304 0.82 4.11 15.63
C THR A 304 1.00 5.20 14.59
N ASN A 305 2.04 5.09 13.76
CA ASN A 305 2.50 6.16 12.88
C ASN A 305 1.41 6.63 11.90
N ALA A 306 0.68 5.69 11.27
CA ALA A 306 -0.44 6.03 10.39
C ALA A 306 -1.59 6.72 11.13
N SER A 307 -1.96 6.18 12.30
CA SER A 307 -3.05 6.68 13.12
C SER A 307 -2.80 8.12 13.56
N GLU A 308 -1.57 8.42 13.99
CA GLU A 308 -1.16 9.78 14.38
C GLU A 308 -1.06 10.72 13.19
N PHE A 309 -0.44 10.29 12.08
CA PHE A 309 -0.25 11.16 10.92
C PHE A 309 -1.57 11.53 10.23
N LEU A 310 -2.47 10.56 10.09
CA LEU A 310 -3.77 10.70 9.41
C LEU A 310 -4.92 11.08 10.35
N ASN A 311 -4.64 11.29 11.64
CA ASN A 311 -5.66 11.59 12.67
C ASN A 311 -6.80 10.56 12.67
N LEU A 312 -6.47 9.27 12.53
CA LEU A 312 -7.48 8.22 12.49
C LEU A 312 -8.16 8.11 13.86
N LYS A 313 -9.46 7.82 13.84
CA LYS A 313 -10.22 7.53 15.06
C LYS A 313 -9.64 6.30 15.75
N GLU A 314 -9.85 6.19 17.05
CA GLU A 314 -9.57 4.94 17.76
C GLU A 314 -10.33 3.80 17.12
N LYS A 315 -9.67 2.63 17.05
CA LYS A 315 -10.27 1.43 16.47
C LYS A 315 -11.51 1.06 17.27
N ASN A 316 -12.58 0.65 16.58
CA ASN A 316 -13.72 0.10 17.27
C ASN A 316 -13.37 -1.30 17.78
N THR A 317 -13.23 -1.45 19.09
CA THR A 317 -12.76 -2.70 19.70
C THR A 317 -13.90 -3.61 20.20
N THR A 318 -15.11 -3.43 19.68
CA THR A 318 -16.32 -4.15 20.12
C THR A 318 -16.26 -5.66 19.91
N HIS A 319 -15.30 -6.17 19.13
CA HIS A 319 -15.20 -7.59 18.75
C HIS A 319 -14.06 -8.37 19.43
N GLY A 320 -13.47 -7.85 20.53
CA GLY A 320 -12.63 -8.62 21.46
C GLY A 320 -11.17 -8.89 21.03
N GLU A 321 -10.83 -8.77 19.75
CA GLU A 321 -9.45 -8.92 19.28
C GLU A 321 -8.69 -7.59 19.39
N HIS A 322 -8.01 -7.39 20.51
CA HIS A 322 -7.27 -6.14 20.79
C HIS A 322 -5.79 -6.23 20.45
N PHE A 323 -5.22 -7.43 20.46
CA PHE A 323 -3.77 -7.65 20.40
C PHE A 323 -3.39 -8.84 19.53
N LEU A 324 -2.22 -8.73 18.90
CA LEU A 324 -1.52 -9.81 18.20
C LEU A 324 -0.37 -10.30 19.06
N TYR A 325 -0.19 -11.62 19.09
CA TYR A 325 1.02 -12.26 19.59
C TYR A 325 1.91 -12.63 18.41
N ILE A 326 3.15 -12.15 18.43
CA ILE A 326 4.17 -12.43 17.42
C ILE A 326 5.22 -13.29 18.08
N GLU A 327 5.33 -14.55 17.66
CA GLU A 327 6.22 -15.54 18.24
C GLU A 327 7.30 -15.93 17.25
N LYS A 328 8.54 -16.10 17.73
CA LYS A 328 9.67 -16.63 16.94
C LYS A 328 9.49 -18.13 16.72
N LYS A 329 8.56 -18.45 15.83
CA LYS A 329 8.14 -19.79 15.45
C LYS A 329 8.02 -19.87 13.94
N ILE A 330 8.58 -20.92 13.35
CA ILE A 330 8.61 -21.12 11.91
C ILE A 330 7.18 -21.13 11.35
N CYS A 331 6.92 -20.26 10.37
CA CYS A 331 5.69 -20.19 9.60
C CYS A 331 6.02 -20.53 8.15
N LYS A 332 5.58 -21.70 7.67
CA LYS A 332 5.75 -22.09 6.28
C LYS A 332 4.67 -21.44 5.41
N ILE A 333 5.09 -20.78 4.33
CA ILE A 333 4.18 -20.15 3.38
C ILE A 333 3.76 -21.18 2.33
N PRO A 334 2.44 -21.36 2.08
CA PRO A 334 1.99 -22.28 1.05
C PRO A 334 2.39 -21.79 -0.34
N ASP A 335 2.52 -22.73 -1.29
CA ASP A 335 2.84 -22.40 -2.68
C ASP A 335 1.72 -21.59 -3.37
N GLU A 336 0.49 -21.73 -2.87
CA GLU A 336 -0.71 -21.11 -3.44
C GLU A 336 -1.77 -20.85 -2.36
N TYR A 337 -2.54 -19.79 -2.55
CA TYR A 337 -3.66 -19.36 -1.71
C TYR A 337 -4.84 -18.99 -2.62
N PHE A 338 -5.82 -19.91 -2.75
CA PHE A 338 -7.00 -19.75 -3.61
C PHE A 338 -6.67 -19.33 -5.06
N GLY A 339 -5.73 -20.01 -5.72
CA GLY A 339 -5.34 -19.68 -7.09
C GLY A 339 -4.40 -18.48 -7.22
N VAL A 340 -3.96 -17.88 -6.11
CA VAL A 340 -2.99 -16.76 -6.07
C VAL A 340 -1.70 -17.23 -5.41
N VAL A 341 -0.54 -16.83 -5.94
CA VAL A 341 0.76 -17.14 -5.32
C VAL A 341 1.10 -16.07 -4.28
N PRO A 342 1.20 -16.41 -2.98
CA PRO A 342 1.59 -15.44 -1.95
C PRO A 342 3.07 -15.04 -2.08
N PHE A 343 3.44 -13.90 -1.49
CA PHE A 343 4.83 -13.49 -1.40
C PHE A 343 5.68 -14.53 -0.67
N LEU A 344 6.89 -14.85 -1.16
CA LEU A 344 7.74 -15.90 -0.58
C LEU A 344 7.04 -17.27 -0.48
N ALA A 345 6.19 -17.60 -1.45
CA ALA A 345 5.56 -18.91 -1.59
C ALA A 345 6.59 -20.05 -1.48
N GLY A 346 6.31 -21.05 -0.64
CA GLY A 346 7.19 -22.20 -0.39
C GLY A 346 8.29 -21.97 0.67
N GLU A 347 8.55 -20.72 1.05
CA GLU A 347 9.59 -20.36 2.01
C GLU A 347 9.14 -20.49 3.47
N GLU A 348 10.12 -20.42 4.38
CA GLU A 348 9.90 -20.42 5.83
C GLU A 348 10.18 -19.03 6.42
N LEU A 349 9.16 -18.45 7.06
CA LEU A 349 9.32 -17.25 7.88
C LEU A 349 9.71 -17.62 9.31
N ALA A 350 10.51 -16.77 9.93
CA ALA A 350 11.01 -16.99 11.30
C ALA A 350 9.96 -16.72 12.39
N PHE A 351 8.82 -16.11 12.04
CA PHE A 351 7.80 -15.67 12.98
C PHE A 351 6.40 -16.11 12.54
N THR A 352 5.57 -16.43 13.53
CA THR A 352 4.15 -16.73 13.40
C THR A 352 3.34 -15.68 14.16
N VAL A 353 2.16 -15.34 13.64
CA VAL A 353 1.24 -14.38 14.27
C VAL A 353 -0.08 -15.06 14.62
N SER A 354 -0.61 -14.74 15.79
CA SER A 354 -1.93 -15.20 16.25
C SER A 354 -2.67 -14.10 17.01
N TYR A 355 -4.00 -14.12 16.96
CA TYR A 355 -4.86 -13.31 17.82
C TYR A 355 -4.94 -13.91 19.22
N LYS A 356 -5.28 -13.07 20.20
CA LYS A 356 -5.63 -13.49 21.56
C LYS A 356 -7.14 -13.60 21.74
#